data_AF-A0A6A7LPZ9-F1
#
_entry.id   AF-A0A6A7LPZ9-F1
#
_cell.length_a   1.000
_cell.length_b   1.000
_cell.length_c   1.000
_cell.angle_alpha   90.00
_cell.angle_beta   90.00
_cell.angle_gamma   90.00
#
_symmetry.space_group_name_H-M   'P 1'
#
loop_
_entity.id
_entity.type
_entity.pdbx_description
1 polymer ?
#
loop_
_entity_poly.entity_id
_entity_poly.type
_entity_poly.pdbx_seq_one_letter_code
_entity_poly.pdbx_strand_id
1 'polypeptide(L)'
;MLLPWFKGQHVRETDSRARAWAGSTFAALAVRDFRYLWLGNFASQIGVWIQMIAQGWLAYDLTGSATFLGAVAVARAVPSLILTLPSGVLADRLDRRWMILSSQTLSMVNAAALAWLVGTGTIAPWHLLAGSFLTGASHSLNMPARQALGPQLAGARHLANAVALNSISFNTSRVLGPSIAGVLVGVLGLSSCFVVQAVGQAWAIAWTLAIRSSGRASSQPQRGSIWTNLVDGIRYMAGSRAITGLMIVAAVPILLGMVYIQLMPVFARDVLGIGPSGLAMLMSAVGVGSMAGAFLAAALSNHDRKGRILVASSVAFGVGIALFAVSPTLQAALVALALVGAAQAIALMMNQTLLNLITPNEYRGRMMSVYMMTWNIEPAVFLPAGWLTDTIGAPPVALLSGTLVVITVLVIATRLREIHEVRPATASAAVGHRDSPAPALAVRDSGRGADHELLS
;
A
#
# COMPACT_ATOMS: atom_id res chain seq x y z
N MET A 1 -35.29 52.18 -23.49
CA MET A 1 -35.23 50.77 -23.97
C MET A 1 -33.85 50.23 -23.62
N LEU A 2 -33.56 49.84 -22.38
CA LEU A 2 -33.82 48.55 -21.71
C LEU A 2 -33.29 47.32 -22.46
N LEU A 3 -32.16 46.75 -21.99
CA LEU A 3 -31.90 45.30 -21.97
C LEU A 3 -30.78 44.98 -20.95
N PRO A 4 -31.14 44.51 -19.73
CA PRO A 4 -30.21 44.01 -18.71
C PRO A 4 -30.25 42.48 -18.65
N TRP A 5 -29.35 41.76 -19.35
CA TRP A 5 -29.42 40.27 -19.39
C TRP A 5 -28.10 39.49 -19.26
N PHE A 6 -26.95 40.12 -19.00
CA PHE A 6 -25.64 39.40 -18.97
C PHE A 6 -24.95 39.28 -17.60
N LYS A 7 -25.67 39.43 -16.48
CA LYS A 7 -25.12 39.16 -15.14
C LYS A 7 -26.09 38.27 -14.35
N GLY A 8 -25.87 36.96 -14.36
CA GLY A 8 -26.57 36.09 -13.42
C GLY A 8 -26.51 34.57 -13.63
N GLN A 9 -26.18 34.08 -14.84
CA GLN A 9 -26.31 32.63 -15.12
C GLN A 9 -25.02 31.81 -14.92
N HIS A 10 -23.83 32.37 -15.14
CA HIS A 10 -22.58 31.58 -15.01
C HIS A 10 -22.12 31.29 -13.57
N VAL A 11 -22.63 32.01 -12.56
CA VAL A 11 -22.27 31.75 -11.15
C VAL A 11 -23.17 30.69 -10.51
N ARG A 12 -24.38 30.45 -11.05
CA ARG A 12 -25.33 29.46 -10.48
C ARG A 12 -25.05 28.03 -10.96
N GLU A 13 -24.46 27.84 -12.14
CA GLU A 13 -24.11 26.50 -12.67
C GLU A 13 -22.83 25.91 -12.05
N THR A 14 -21.85 26.72 -11.70
CA THR A 14 -20.64 26.26 -11.01
C THR A 14 -20.95 25.82 -9.58
N ASP A 15 -21.82 26.56 -8.89
CA ASP A 15 -22.27 26.23 -7.54
C ASP A 15 -23.16 24.97 -7.51
N SER A 16 -24.01 24.76 -8.52
CA SER A 16 -24.86 23.57 -8.62
C SER A 16 -24.07 22.32 -9.01
N ARG A 17 -23.08 22.44 -9.93
CA ARG A 17 -22.16 21.36 -10.26
C ARG A 17 -21.21 21.05 -9.11
N ALA A 18 -20.67 22.04 -8.40
CA ALA A 18 -19.84 21.81 -7.22
C ALA A 18 -20.62 21.14 -6.08
N ARG A 19 -21.89 21.52 -5.85
CA ARG A 19 -22.76 20.88 -4.86
C ARG A 19 -23.21 19.47 -5.29
N ALA A 20 -23.50 19.25 -6.57
CA ALA A 20 -23.81 17.92 -7.11
C ALA A 20 -22.58 16.99 -7.12
N TRP A 21 -21.40 17.53 -7.38
CA TRP A 21 -20.12 16.83 -7.35
C TRP A 21 -19.66 16.54 -5.92
N ALA A 22 -19.84 17.48 -4.98
CA ALA A 22 -19.61 17.23 -3.55
C ALA A 22 -20.62 16.20 -2.99
N GLY A 23 -21.87 16.26 -3.45
CA GLY A 23 -22.94 15.32 -3.10
C GLY A 23 -22.69 13.88 -3.57
N SER A 24 -22.00 13.69 -4.72
CA SER A 24 -21.62 12.36 -5.22
C SER A 24 -20.23 11.90 -4.71
N THR A 25 -19.29 12.83 -4.47
CA THR A 25 -17.92 12.54 -4.03
C THR A 25 -17.82 12.16 -2.55
N PHE A 26 -18.72 12.68 -1.70
CA PHE A 26 -18.77 12.33 -0.27
C PHE A 26 -20.05 11.58 0.12
N ALA A 27 -20.73 10.97 -0.85
CA ALA A 27 -22.03 10.33 -0.67
C ALA A 27 -22.03 9.28 0.46
N ALA A 28 -20.93 8.51 0.62
CA ALA A 28 -20.84 7.52 1.69
C ALA A 28 -20.76 8.16 3.08
N LEU A 29 -20.22 9.39 3.23
CA LEU A 29 -20.22 10.12 4.51
C LEU A 29 -21.61 10.61 4.93
N ALA A 30 -22.61 10.57 4.05
CA ALA A 30 -24.00 10.78 4.45
C ALA A 30 -24.53 9.64 5.33
N VAL A 31 -23.96 8.43 5.19
CA VAL A 31 -24.32 7.29 6.03
C VAL A 31 -23.66 7.44 7.41
N ARG A 32 -24.47 7.69 8.44
CA ARG A 32 -24.05 8.03 9.81
C ARG A 32 -22.98 7.07 10.37
N ASP A 33 -23.24 5.77 10.33
CA ASP A 33 -22.36 4.78 10.96
C ASP A 33 -21.05 4.60 10.18
N PHE A 34 -21.10 4.67 8.85
CA PHE A 34 -19.90 4.72 8.01
C PHE A 34 -19.07 5.98 8.30
N ARG A 35 -19.71 7.15 8.41
CA ARG A 35 -19.04 8.41 8.72
C ARG A 35 -18.29 8.34 10.05
N TYR A 36 -18.87 7.75 11.08
CA TYR A 36 -18.19 7.58 12.38
C TYR A 36 -16.97 6.65 12.25
N LEU A 37 -17.12 5.52 11.58
CA LEU A 37 -15.99 4.62 11.33
C LEU A 37 -14.87 5.33 10.55
N TRP A 38 -15.22 6.10 9.53
CA TRP A 38 -14.28 6.81 8.67
C TRP A 38 -13.54 7.95 9.40
N LEU A 39 -14.26 8.78 10.18
CA LEU A 39 -13.66 9.85 10.98
C LEU A 39 -12.69 9.32 12.03
N GLY A 40 -13.05 8.21 12.68
CA GLY A 40 -12.14 7.51 13.61
C GLY A 40 -10.91 6.97 12.88
N ASN A 41 -11.12 6.32 11.72
CA ASN A 41 -10.04 5.73 10.93
C ASN A 41 -9.03 6.78 10.46
N PHE A 42 -9.51 7.89 9.90
CA PHE A 42 -8.66 8.93 9.32
C PHE A 42 -7.66 9.50 10.34
N ALA A 43 -8.15 9.91 11.51
CA ALA A 43 -7.29 10.43 12.57
C ALA A 43 -6.29 9.37 13.07
N SER A 44 -6.74 8.12 13.28
CA SER A 44 -5.85 7.05 13.73
C SER A 44 -4.77 6.70 12.71
N GLN A 45 -5.07 6.77 11.41
CA GLN A 45 -4.09 6.47 10.37
C GLN A 45 -2.97 7.51 10.37
N ILE A 46 -3.27 8.79 10.57
CA ILE A 46 -2.24 9.83 10.71
C ILE A 46 -1.31 9.51 11.88
N GLY A 47 -1.87 9.15 13.03
CA GLY A 47 -1.10 8.79 14.21
C GLY A 47 -0.21 7.54 14.00
N VAL A 48 -0.67 6.53 13.27
CA VAL A 48 0.12 5.33 12.96
C VAL A 48 1.37 5.70 12.16
N TRP A 49 1.24 6.58 11.18
CA TRP A 49 2.38 7.08 10.38
C TRP A 49 3.35 7.90 11.22
N ILE A 50 2.83 8.78 12.10
CA ILE A 50 3.64 9.55 13.06
C ILE A 50 4.43 8.61 13.98
N GLN A 51 3.76 7.61 14.58
CA GLN A 51 4.39 6.62 15.45
C GLN A 51 5.46 5.82 14.70
N MET A 52 5.21 5.42 13.46
CA MET A 52 6.17 4.63 12.67
C MET A 52 7.48 5.38 12.48
N ILE A 53 7.43 6.68 12.19
CA ILE A 53 8.62 7.52 12.02
C ILE A 53 9.34 7.70 13.35
N ALA A 54 8.60 7.97 14.42
CA ALA A 54 9.17 8.12 15.75
C ALA A 54 9.85 6.83 16.25
N GLN A 55 9.23 5.66 16.01
CA GLN A 55 9.82 4.36 16.34
C GLN A 55 11.08 4.09 15.54
N GLY A 56 11.06 4.37 14.23
CA GLY A 56 12.25 4.23 13.37
C GLY A 56 13.39 5.13 13.82
N TRP A 57 13.12 6.40 14.13
CA TRP A 57 14.14 7.29 14.68
C TRP A 57 14.68 6.79 16.03
N LEU A 58 13.79 6.49 16.98
CA LEU A 58 14.17 6.10 18.33
C LEU A 58 14.97 4.80 18.38
N ALA A 59 14.62 3.83 17.52
CA ALA A 59 15.35 2.57 17.43
C ALA A 59 16.81 2.80 17.04
N TYR A 60 17.06 3.66 16.04
CA TYR A 60 18.42 3.98 15.63
C TYR A 60 19.13 4.87 16.64
N ASP A 61 18.43 5.86 17.21
CA ASP A 61 18.99 6.79 18.19
C ASP A 61 19.54 6.04 19.42
N LEU A 62 18.76 5.08 19.95
CA LEU A 62 19.13 4.29 21.13
C LEU A 62 20.24 3.26 20.88
N THR A 63 20.31 2.67 19.69
CA THR A 63 21.18 1.50 19.44
C THR A 63 22.34 1.77 18.50
N GLY A 64 22.25 2.79 17.66
CA GLY A 64 23.19 3.03 16.56
C GLY A 64 23.25 1.89 15.53
N SER A 65 22.26 0.99 15.51
CA SER A 65 22.27 -0.19 14.65
C SER A 65 21.10 -0.20 13.67
N ALA A 66 21.42 -0.25 12.38
CA ALA A 66 20.47 -0.46 11.31
C ALA A 66 19.92 -1.89 11.32
N THR A 67 20.69 -2.88 11.79
CA THR A 67 20.18 -4.24 12.06
C THR A 67 19.01 -4.19 13.05
N PHE A 68 19.12 -3.38 14.10
CA PHE A 68 18.05 -3.22 15.08
C PHE A 68 16.80 -2.56 14.48
N LEU A 69 16.95 -1.60 13.56
CA LEU A 69 15.81 -1.08 12.77
C LEU A 69 15.10 -2.19 12.00
N GLY A 70 15.88 -3.10 11.40
CA GLY A 70 15.33 -4.26 10.71
C GLY A 70 14.60 -5.20 11.66
N ALA A 71 15.16 -5.46 12.84
CA ALA A 71 14.52 -6.26 13.87
C ALA A 71 13.18 -5.67 14.35
N VAL A 72 13.10 -4.34 14.51
CA VAL A 72 11.86 -3.61 14.84
C VAL A 72 10.80 -3.81 13.76
N ALA A 73 11.17 -3.72 12.49
CA ALA A 73 10.24 -3.94 11.39
C ALA A 73 9.78 -5.41 11.28
N VAL A 74 10.69 -6.37 11.45
CA VAL A 74 10.35 -7.80 11.52
C VAL A 74 9.44 -8.10 12.70
N ALA A 75 9.70 -7.52 13.88
CA ALA A 75 8.87 -7.69 15.07
C ALA A 75 7.41 -7.23 14.83
N ARG A 76 7.20 -6.18 14.02
CA ARG A 76 5.86 -5.75 13.59
C ARG A 76 5.24 -6.71 12.56
N ALA A 77 6.04 -7.29 11.67
CA ALA A 77 5.57 -8.18 10.61
C ALA A 77 5.18 -9.57 11.10
N VAL A 78 5.94 -10.15 12.04
CA VAL A 78 5.71 -11.49 12.61
C VAL A 78 4.26 -11.74 13.06
N PRO A 79 3.66 -10.91 13.93
CA PRO A 79 2.28 -11.12 14.35
C PRO A 79 1.30 -10.93 13.19
N SER A 80 1.63 -10.07 12.22
CA SER A 80 0.84 -9.92 10.99
C SER A 80 0.79 -11.21 10.19
N LEU A 81 1.94 -11.85 9.96
CA LEU A 81 2.00 -13.12 9.25
C LEU A 81 1.28 -14.25 10.00
N ILE A 82 1.49 -14.35 11.33
CA ILE A 82 0.89 -15.42 12.15
C ILE A 82 -0.63 -15.23 12.29
N LEU A 83 -1.09 -13.99 12.48
CA LEU A 83 -2.49 -13.69 12.77
C LEU A 83 -3.33 -13.41 11.51
N THR A 84 -2.74 -13.29 10.32
CA THR A 84 -3.49 -13.01 9.07
C THR A 84 -4.62 -14.02 8.82
N LEU A 85 -4.36 -15.33 8.98
CA LEU A 85 -5.37 -16.36 8.75
C LEU A 85 -6.39 -16.44 9.91
N PRO A 86 -5.96 -16.52 11.19
CA PRO A 86 -6.89 -16.52 12.32
C PRO A 86 -7.78 -15.27 12.37
N SER A 87 -7.24 -14.09 12.05
CA SER A 87 -7.98 -12.82 12.16
C SER A 87 -9.14 -12.73 11.16
N GLY A 88 -9.01 -13.32 9.97
CA GLY A 88 -10.11 -13.46 9.02
C GLY A 88 -11.23 -14.35 9.55
N VAL A 89 -10.89 -15.53 10.08
CA VAL A 89 -11.87 -16.45 10.69
C VAL A 89 -12.56 -15.82 11.90
N LEU A 90 -11.80 -15.10 12.73
CA LEU A 90 -12.33 -14.32 13.84
C LEU A 90 -13.28 -13.22 13.35
N ALA A 91 -12.95 -12.52 12.27
CA ALA A 91 -13.79 -11.46 11.69
C ALA A 91 -15.12 -11.95 11.09
N ASP A 92 -15.19 -13.24 10.76
CA ASP A 92 -16.41 -13.90 10.30
C ASP A 92 -17.27 -14.44 11.45
N ARG A 93 -16.65 -14.84 12.57
CA ARG A 93 -17.35 -15.46 13.72
C ARG A 93 -17.71 -14.47 14.82
N LEU A 94 -16.89 -13.45 15.04
CA LEU A 94 -17.08 -12.46 16.10
C LEU A 94 -17.75 -11.21 15.55
N ASP A 95 -18.29 -10.40 16.47
CA ASP A 95 -18.75 -9.07 16.12
C ASP A 95 -17.54 -8.19 15.75
N ARG A 96 -17.52 -7.72 14.49
CA ARG A 96 -16.43 -6.93 13.92
C ARG A 96 -16.21 -5.63 14.66
N ARG A 97 -17.25 -5.06 15.27
CA ARG A 97 -17.14 -3.84 16.09
C ARG A 97 -16.29 -4.11 17.32
N TRP A 98 -16.49 -5.23 18.00
CA TRP A 98 -15.71 -5.61 19.17
C TRP A 98 -14.26 -5.92 18.83
N MET A 99 -14.00 -6.54 17.67
CA MET A 99 -12.63 -6.73 17.18
C MET A 99 -11.92 -5.40 16.86
N ILE A 100 -12.63 -4.43 16.28
CA ILE A 100 -12.09 -3.09 16.04
C ILE A 100 -11.83 -2.38 17.36
N LEU A 101 -12.74 -2.46 18.33
CA LEU A 101 -12.55 -1.85 19.65
C LEU A 101 -11.37 -2.45 20.42
N SER A 102 -11.23 -3.78 20.45
CA SER A 102 -10.14 -4.45 21.16
C SER A 102 -8.78 -4.09 20.56
N SER A 103 -8.66 -4.12 19.23
CA SER A 103 -7.41 -3.75 18.54
C SER A 103 -7.05 -2.28 18.69
N GLN A 104 -8.03 -1.36 18.63
CA GLN A 104 -7.79 0.05 18.88
C GLN A 104 -7.37 0.31 20.33
N THR A 105 -7.99 -0.39 21.30
CA THR A 105 -7.63 -0.29 22.72
C THR A 105 -6.21 -0.79 22.97
N LEU A 106 -5.83 -1.93 22.37
CA LEU A 106 -4.47 -2.45 22.44
C LEU A 106 -3.45 -1.46 21.86
N SER A 107 -3.74 -0.87 20.70
CA SER A 107 -2.89 0.16 20.09
C SER A 107 -2.80 1.42 20.94
N MET A 108 -3.91 1.86 21.56
CA MET A 108 -3.94 3.02 22.45
C MET A 108 -3.05 2.81 23.67
N VAL A 109 -3.21 1.68 24.36
CA VAL A 109 -2.43 1.32 25.55
C VAL A 109 -0.95 1.19 25.20
N ASN A 110 -0.63 0.54 24.09
CA ASN A 110 0.75 0.41 23.61
C ASN A 110 1.38 1.78 23.30
N ALA A 111 0.67 2.65 22.59
CA ALA A 111 1.15 4.00 22.28
C ALA A 111 1.32 4.86 23.55
N ALA A 112 0.40 4.78 24.51
CA ALA A 112 0.50 5.47 25.78
C ALA A 112 1.69 4.95 26.63
N ALA A 113 1.93 3.64 26.65
CA ALA A 113 3.07 3.05 27.33
C ALA A 113 4.40 3.51 26.71
N LEU A 114 4.50 3.54 25.37
CA LEU A 114 5.68 4.07 24.68
C LEU A 114 5.86 5.57 24.94
N ALA A 115 4.78 6.35 24.92
CA ALA A 115 4.81 7.77 25.24
C ALA A 115 5.35 8.02 26.66
N TRP A 116 4.88 7.24 27.63
CA TRP A 116 5.35 7.28 29.01
C TRP A 116 6.84 6.95 29.10
N LEU A 117 7.26 5.79 28.58
CA LEU A 117 8.66 5.33 28.64
C LEU A 117 9.64 6.30 27.97
N VAL A 118 9.24 6.90 26.84
CA VAL A 118 10.05 7.91 26.14
C VAL A 118 10.06 9.22 26.92
N GLY A 119 8.92 9.63 27.48
CA GLY A 119 8.81 10.85 28.29
C GLY A 119 9.60 10.79 29.60
N THR A 120 9.70 9.62 30.24
CA THR A 120 10.48 9.40 31.46
C THR A 120 11.95 9.06 31.20
N GLY A 121 12.35 8.88 29.93
CA GLY A 121 13.70 8.47 29.57
C GLY A 121 14.06 7.03 29.99
N THR A 122 13.09 6.21 30.40
CA THR A 122 13.30 4.81 30.82
C THR A 122 13.13 3.82 29.66
N ILE A 123 13.03 4.32 28.43
CA ILE A 123 12.89 3.49 27.24
C ILE A 123 14.16 2.67 27.01
N ALA A 124 13.98 1.40 26.61
CA ALA A 124 15.05 0.47 26.30
C ALA A 124 14.75 -0.24 24.97
N PRO A 125 15.76 -0.77 24.27
CA PRO A 125 15.56 -1.37 22.94
C PRO A 125 14.47 -2.45 22.90
N TRP A 126 14.41 -3.35 23.89
CA TRP A 126 13.40 -4.41 23.91
C TRP A 126 11.96 -3.89 24.00
N HIS A 127 11.72 -2.71 24.61
CA HIS A 127 10.41 -2.07 24.63
C HIS A 127 9.94 -1.70 23.22
N LEU A 128 10.86 -1.34 22.30
CA LEU A 128 10.52 -1.06 20.92
C LEU A 128 10.16 -2.33 20.15
N LEU A 129 10.85 -3.45 20.41
CA LEU A 129 10.49 -4.74 19.82
C LEU A 129 9.10 -5.19 20.30
N ALA A 130 8.86 -5.15 21.60
CA ALA A 130 7.57 -5.46 22.20
C ALA A 130 6.47 -4.53 21.66
N GLY A 131 6.71 -3.23 21.63
CA GLY A 131 5.76 -2.25 21.11
C GLY A 131 5.47 -2.42 19.62
N SER A 132 6.46 -2.85 18.83
CA SER A 132 6.29 -3.13 17.40
C SER A 132 5.49 -4.41 17.18
N PHE A 133 5.75 -5.45 17.97
CA PHE A 133 4.94 -6.67 17.98
C PHE A 133 3.48 -6.39 18.34
N LEU A 134 3.21 -5.64 19.42
CA LEU A 134 1.85 -5.26 19.80
C LEU A 134 1.15 -4.40 18.74
N THR A 135 1.89 -3.53 18.06
CA THR A 135 1.37 -2.73 16.94
C THR A 135 0.97 -3.63 15.78
N GLY A 136 1.84 -4.57 15.39
CA GLY A 136 1.55 -5.55 14.35
C GLY A 136 0.34 -6.43 14.69
N ALA A 137 0.29 -6.96 15.91
CA ALA A 137 -0.85 -7.76 16.39
C ALA A 137 -2.18 -6.98 16.35
N SER A 138 -2.15 -5.73 16.81
CA SER A 138 -3.32 -4.85 16.74
C SER A 138 -3.77 -4.62 15.30
N HIS A 139 -2.84 -4.32 14.40
CA HIS A 139 -3.13 -4.05 12.99
C HIS A 139 -3.74 -5.29 12.29
N SER A 140 -3.21 -6.48 12.59
CA SER A 140 -3.64 -7.77 12.06
C SER A 140 -5.10 -8.11 12.38
N LEU A 141 -5.56 -7.71 13.56
CA LEU A 141 -6.95 -7.88 14.01
C LEU A 141 -7.85 -6.78 13.45
N ASN A 142 -7.33 -5.56 13.36
CA ASN A 142 -8.09 -4.37 13.01
C ASN A 142 -8.45 -4.32 11.51
N MET A 143 -7.47 -4.59 10.63
CA MET A 143 -7.64 -4.50 9.17
C MET A 143 -8.78 -5.37 8.61
N PRO A 144 -8.84 -6.69 8.83
CA PRO A 144 -9.90 -7.53 8.27
C PRO A 144 -11.29 -7.15 8.81
N ALA A 145 -11.38 -6.83 10.10
CA ALA A 145 -12.63 -6.37 10.70
C ALA A 145 -13.13 -5.06 10.07
N ARG A 146 -12.23 -4.11 9.77
CA ARG A 146 -12.56 -2.87 9.04
C ARG A 146 -12.93 -3.12 7.59
N GLN A 147 -12.19 -3.98 6.88
CA GLN A 147 -12.46 -4.31 5.49
C GLN A 147 -13.82 -5.00 5.32
N ALA A 148 -14.30 -5.72 6.34
CA ALA A 148 -15.64 -6.30 6.34
C ALA A 148 -16.72 -5.30 6.81
N LEU A 149 -16.47 -4.55 7.89
CA LEU A 149 -17.46 -3.64 8.47
C LEU A 149 -17.69 -2.39 7.60
N GLY A 150 -16.64 -1.80 7.01
CA GLY A 150 -16.74 -0.58 6.20
C GLY A 150 -17.74 -0.69 5.03
N PRO A 151 -17.58 -1.68 4.14
CA PRO A 151 -18.55 -1.99 3.08
C PRO A 151 -19.96 -2.26 3.60
N GLN A 152 -20.08 -3.00 4.71
CA GLN A 152 -21.37 -3.31 5.34
C GLN A 152 -22.09 -2.04 5.81
N LEU A 153 -21.37 -1.10 6.43
CA LEU A 153 -21.94 0.18 6.89
C LEU A 153 -22.29 1.11 5.73
N ALA A 154 -21.46 1.16 4.69
CA ALA A 154 -21.71 2.01 3.52
C ALA A 154 -22.92 1.55 2.70
N GLY A 155 -23.18 0.24 2.67
CA GLY A 155 -24.18 -0.38 1.82
C GLY A 155 -23.78 -0.44 0.35
N ALA A 156 -24.41 -1.33 -0.41
CA ALA A 156 -24.05 -1.60 -1.81
C ALA A 156 -24.07 -0.36 -2.71
N ARG A 157 -25.00 0.58 -2.44
CA ARG A 157 -25.15 1.82 -3.22
C ARG A 157 -23.96 2.76 -3.11
N HIS A 158 -23.25 2.76 -1.97
CA HIS A 158 -22.13 3.68 -1.71
C HIS A 158 -20.78 2.98 -1.64
N LEU A 159 -20.71 1.68 -1.96
CA LEU A 159 -19.50 0.87 -1.82
C LEU A 159 -18.29 1.46 -2.54
N ALA A 160 -18.43 1.82 -3.83
CA ALA A 160 -17.33 2.39 -4.60
C ALA A 160 -16.82 3.71 -4.00
N ASN A 161 -17.75 4.55 -3.52
CA ASN A 161 -17.41 5.82 -2.87
C ASN A 161 -16.72 5.59 -1.51
N ALA A 162 -17.18 4.61 -0.73
CA ALA A 162 -16.58 4.22 0.54
C ALA A 162 -15.15 3.69 0.38
N VAL A 163 -14.91 2.88 -0.65
CA VAL A 163 -13.57 2.41 -1.01
C VAL A 163 -12.66 3.59 -1.39
N ALA A 164 -13.14 4.49 -2.25
CA ALA A 164 -12.40 5.68 -2.65
C ALA A 164 -12.02 6.57 -1.45
N LEU A 165 -12.96 6.80 -0.53
CA LEU A 165 -12.71 7.59 0.69
C LEU A 165 -11.68 6.93 1.62
N ASN A 166 -11.66 5.60 1.74
CA ASN A 166 -10.64 4.90 2.51
C ASN A 166 -9.25 5.03 1.86
N SER A 167 -9.18 4.94 0.52
CA SER A 167 -7.93 5.16 -0.21
C SER A 167 -7.41 6.59 -0.04
N ILE A 168 -8.29 7.60 -0.08
CA ILE A 168 -7.91 9.00 0.21
C ILE A 168 -7.35 9.10 1.62
N SER A 169 -8.06 8.57 2.63
CA SER A 169 -7.61 8.59 4.02
C SER A 169 -6.22 7.98 4.19
N PHE A 170 -5.98 6.81 3.60
CA PHE A 170 -4.69 6.11 3.71
C PHE A 170 -3.55 6.93 3.09
N ASN A 171 -3.73 7.42 1.86
CA ASN A 171 -2.71 8.17 1.14
C ASN A 171 -2.45 9.54 1.77
N THR A 172 -3.50 10.27 2.16
CA THR A 172 -3.36 11.54 2.86
C THR A 172 -2.65 11.37 4.20
N SER A 173 -2.96 10.32 4.96
CA SER A 173 -2.28 10.04 6.23
C SER A 173 -0.80 9.72 6.03
N ARG A 174 -0.45 9.01 4.96
CA ARG A 174 0.94 8.69 4.59
C ARG A 174 1.76 9.94 4.26
N VAL A 175 1.12 11.00 3.76
CA VAL A 175 1.78 12.27 3.44
C VAL A 175 1.81 13.19 4.66
N LEU A 176 0.68 13.37 5.34
CA LEU A 176 0.58 14.28 6.49
C LEU A 176 1.31 13.76 7.72
N GLY A 177 1.31 12.43 7.95
CA GLY A 177 1.94 11.81 9.10
C GLY A 177 3.40 12.21 9.28
N PRO A 178 4.27 12.01 8.27
CA PRO A 178 5.65 12.46 8.33
C PRO A 178 5.82 13.96 8.59
N SER A 179 5.06 14.81 7.93
CA SER A 179 5.18 16.26 8.10
C SER A 179 4.78 16.69 9.52
N ILE A 180 3.71 16.13 10.06
CA ILE A 180 3.27 16.38 11.44
C ILE A 180 4.31 15.83 12.43
N ALA A 181 4.86 14.64 12.20
CA ALA A 181 5.90 14.07 13.04
C ALA A 181 7.12 14.99 13.15
N GLY A 182 7.57 15.60 12.05
CA GLY A 182 8.69 16.55 12.07
C GLY A 182 8.45 17.75 12.96
N VAL A 183 7.28 18.36 12.85
CA VAL A 183 6.89 19.52 13.69
C VAL A 183 6.78 19.10 15.16
N LEU A 184 6.15 17.96 15.43
CA LEU A 184 6.00 17.43 16.78
C LEU A 184 7.34 17.16 17.45
N VAL A 185 8.25 16.47 16.77
CA VAL A 185 9.57 16.18 17.33
C VAL A 185 10.38 17.46 17.51
N GLY A 186 10.32 18.40 16.57
CA GLY A 186 11.06 19.66 16.64
C GLY A 186 10.63 20.59 17.77
N VAL A 187 9.35 20.59 18.15
CA VAL A 187 8.79 21.52 19.15
C VAL A 187 8.58 20.87 20.51
N LEU A 188 8.05 19.64 20.54
CA LEU A 188 7.59 18.96 21.76
C LEU A 188 8.42 17.71 22.09
N GLY A 189 9.41 17.38 21.27
CA GLY A 189 10.22 16.17 21.43
C GLY A 189 9.51 14.89 20.99
N LEU A 190 10.24 13.78 21.06
CA LEU A 190 9.85 12.52 20.44
C LEU A 190 8.67 11.82 21.12
N SER A 191 8.47 12.02 22.42
CA SER A 191 7.35 11.46 23.19
C SER A 191 5.99 11.93 22.65
N SER A 192 5.93 13.17 22.14
CA SER A 192 4.70 13.78 21.59
C SER A 192 4.11 12.98 20.42
N CYS A 193 4.95 12.34 19.60
CA CYS A 193 4.52 11.48 18.49
C CYS A 193 3.70 10.28 18.98
N PHE A 194 4.12 9.67 20.09
CA PHE A 194 3.42 8.55 20.71
C PHE A 194 2.13 9.00 21.42
N VAL A 195 2.14 10.18 22.04
CA VAL A 195 0.93 10.79 22.63
C VAL A 195 -0.12 11.06 21.57
N VAL A 196 0.25 11.67 20.43
CA VAL A 196 -0.67 11.95 19.33
C VAL A 196 -1.29 10.66 18.79
N GLN A 197 -0.50 9.59 18.69
CA GLN A 197 -1.02 8.29 18.31
C GLN A 197 -2.01 7.73 19.35
N ALA A 198 -1.69 7.79 20.64
CA ALA A 198 -2.60 7.35 21.70
C ALA A 198 -3.94 8.13 21.66
N VAL A 199 -3.88 9.44 21.47
CA VAL A 199 -5.06 10.31 21.32
C VAL A 199 -5.84 9.98 20.05
N GLY A 200 -5.17 9.78 18.92
CA GLY A 200 -5.80 9.37 17.66
C GLY A 200 -6.55 8.03 17.78
N GLN A 201 -6.00 7.10 18.55
CA GLN A 201 -6.63 5.84 18.86
C GLN A 201 -7.81 5.98 19.82
N ALA A 202 -7.70 6.80 20.86
CA ALA A 202 -8.80 7.12 21.77
C ALA A 202 -9.98 7.78 21.02
N TRP A 203 -9.67 8.71 20.10
CA TRP A 203 -10.63 9.32 19.19
C TRP A 203 -11.34 8.28 18.33
N ALA A 204 -10.59 7.34 17.74
CA ALA A 204 -11.17 6.27 16.93
C ALA A 204 -12.05 5.32 17.74
N ILE A 205 -11.70 5.05 19.01
CA ILE A 205 -12.54 4.29 19.95
C ILE A 205 -13.86 5.01 20.20
N ALA A 206 -13.83 6.31 20.52
CA ALA A 206 -15.02 7.09 20.79
C ALA A 206 -16.03 7.04 19.62
N TRP A 207 -15.54 7.21 18.39
CA TRP A 207 -16.39 7.10 17.19
C TRP A 207 -16.88 5.67 16.92
N THR A 208 -16.05 4.66 17.16
CA THR A 208 -16.45 3.25 17.02
C THR A 208 -17.52 2.86 18.05
N LEU A 209 -17.45 3.42 19.26
CA LEU A 209 -18.49 3.26 20.29
C LEU A 209 -19.80 3.97 19.90
N ALA A 210 -19.75 5.03 19.09
CA ALA A 210 -20.95 5.72 18.61
C ALA A 210 -21.70 4.98 17.48
N ILE A 211 -21.12 3.95 16.88
CA ILE A 211 -21.75 3.09 15.86
C ILE A 211 -22.87 2.27 16.50
N ARG A 212 -24.07 2.26 15.91
CA ARG A 212 -25.25 1.58 16.46
C ARG A 212 -25.59 0.28 15.74
N SER A 213 -25.24 0.15 14.46
CA SER A 213 -25.43 -1.08 13.69
C SER A 213 -24.67 -2.26 14.30
N SER A 214 -25.27 -3.46 14.25
CA SER A 214 -24.58 -4.69 14.65
C SER A 214 -23.42 -4.99 13.68
N GLY A 215 -22.25 -5.32 14.22
CA GLY A 215 -21.09 -5.73 13.42
C GLY A 215 -21.09 -7.21 13.09
N ARG A 216 -22.21 -7.91 13.33
CA ARG A 216 -22.36 -9.33 13.03
C ARG A 216 -22.32 -9.55 11.52
N ALA A 217 -21.65 -10.61 11.11
CA ALA A 217 -21.59 -11.01 9.72
C ALA A 217 -23.00 -11.28 9.18
N SER A 218 -23.33 -10.68 8.03
CA SER A 218 -24.39 -11.22 7.18
C SER A 218 -23.91 -12.60 6.71
N SER A 219 -24.60 -13.65 7.12
CA SER A 219 -24.24 -15.05 6.88
C SER A 219 -24.11 -15.37 5.39
N GLN A 220 -22.94 -15.13 4.80
CA GLN A 220 -22.53 -15.75 3.56
C GLN A 220 -21.11 -16.28 3.76
N PRO A 221 -20.93 -17.61 3.84
CA PRO A 221 -19.60 -18.20 3.87
C PRO A 221 -18.85 -17.80 2.60
N GLN A 222 -17.63 -17.27 2.73
CA GLN A 222 -16.74 -17.20 1.59
C GLN A 222 -16.49 -18.63 1.10
N ARG A 223 -16.94 -18.93 -0.13
CA ARG A 223 -16.74 -20.23 -0.76
C ARG A 223 -15.30 -20.32 -1.26
N GLY A 224 -14.44 -21.00 -0.51
CA GLY A 224 -13.09 -21.41 -0.94
C GLY A 224 -12.02 -21.28 0.15
N SER A 225 -11.09 -22.22 0.21
CA SER A 225 -9.92 -22.13 1.10
C SER A 225 -8.96 -21.05 0.59
N ILE A 226 -8.53 -20.15 1.48
CA ILE A 226 -7.53 -19.08 1.19
C ILE A 226 -6.27 -19.70 0.59
N TRP A 227 -5.84 -20.85 1.11
CA TRP A 227 -4.68 -21.59 0.61
C TRP A 227 -4.89 -22.12 -0.81
N THR A 228 -6.06 -22.67 -1.11
CA THR A 228 -6.38 -23.15 -2.47
C THR A 228 -6.40 -21.99 -3.45
N ASN A 229 -7.00 -20.85 -3.07
CA ASN A 229 -7.00 -19.64 -3.89
C ASN A 229 -5.58 -19.09 -4.14
N LEU A 230 -4.69 -19.15 -3.15
CA LEU A 230 -3.29 -18.73 -3.27
C LEU A 230 -2.51 -19.67 -4.21
N VAL A 231 -2.61 -20.99 -4.00
CA VAL A 231 -1.94 -21.99 -4.84
C VAL A 231 -2.41 -21.91 -6.29
N ASP A 232 -3.73 -21.77 -6.51
CA ASP A 232 -4.30 -21.60 -7.85
C ASP A 232 -3.82 -20.29 -8.49
N GLY A 233 -3.72 -19.20 -7.71
CA GLY A 233 -3.17 -17.93 -8.18
C GLY A 233 -1.70 -18.05 -8.61
N ILE A 234 -0.87 -18.76 -7.84
CA ILE A 234 0.54 -19.00 -8.16
C ILE A 234 0.67 -19.88 -9.42
N ARG A 235 -0.13 -20.96 -9.52
CA ARG A 235 -0.15 -21.82 -10.72
C ARG A 235 -0.57 -21.04 -11.96
N TYR A 236 -1.59 -20.19 -11.85
CA TYR A 236 -2.04 -19.35 -12.94
C TYR A 236 -0.97 -18.33 -13.36
N MET A 237 -0.34 -17.67 -12.40
CA MET A 237 0.79 -16.76 -12.64
C MET A 237 1.91 -17.48 -13.42
N ALA A 238 2.33 -18.65 -12.94
CA ALA A 238 3.40 -19.46 -13.55
C ALA A 238 3.06 -19.92 -14.98
N GLY A 239 1.77 -20.04 -15.32
CA GLY A 239 1.31 -20.39 -16.66
C GLY A 239 1.40 -19.26 -17.68
N SER A 240 1.55 -18.00 -17.25
CA SER A 240 1.63 -16.83 -18.14
C SER A 240 2.94 -16.07 -17.95
N ARG A 241 3.76 -16.02 -19.01
CA ARG A 241 5.03 -15.28 -19.03
C ARG A 241 4.83 -13.79 -18.78
N ALA A 242 3.80 -13.18 -19.37
CA ALA A 242 3.44 -11.79 -19.16
C ALA A 242 3.05 -11.48 -17.70
N ILE A 243 2.22 -12.32 -17.08
CA ILE A 243 1.80 -12.14 -15.68
C ILE A 243 2.99 -12.34 -14.74
N THR A 244 3.78 -13.39 -14.95
CA THR A 244 5.01 -13.64 -14.19
C THR A 244 5.95 -12.43 -14.28
N GLY A 245 6.16 -11.89 -15.48
CA GLY A 245 6.99 -10.71 -15.70
C GLY A 245 6.53 -9.50 -14.90
N LEU A 246 5.23 -9.18 -14.96
CA LEU A 246 4.65 -8.07 -14.20
C LEU A 246 4.74 -8.28 -12.69
N MET A 247 4.57 -9.51 -12.22
CA MET A 247 4.71 -9.86 -10.80
C MET A 247 6.15 -9.71 -10.30
N ILE A 248 7.15 -10.07 -11.11
CA ILE A 248 8.56 -9.85 -10.74
C ILE A 248 8.88 -8.35 -10.77
N VAL A 249 8.41 -7.61 -11.79
CA VAL A 249 8.55 -6.14 -11.85
C VAL A 249 7.81 -5.45 -10.69
N ALA A 250 6.76 -6.08 -10.13
CA ALA A 250 6.12 -5.64 -8.89
C ALA A 250 7.00 -5.86 -7.66
N ALA A 251 7.55 -7.08 -7.55
CA ALA A 251 8.21 -7.55 -6.36
C ALA A 251 9.57 -6.91 -6.16
N VAL A 252 10.31 -6.67 -7.23
CA VAL A 252 11.67 -6.12 -7.18
C VAL A 252 11.72 -4.74 -6.51
N PRO A 253 10.93 -3.73 -6.91
CA PRO A 253 10.88 -2.45 -6.21
C PRO A 253 10.42 -2.55 -4.76
N ILE A 254 9.52 -3.47 -4.44
CA ILE A 254 9.02 -3.67 -3.07
C ILE A 254 10.11 -4.28 -2.19
N LEU A 255 10.73 -5.37 -2.62
CA LEU A 255 11.70 -6.12 -1.83
C LEU A 255 13.07 -5.43 -1.77
N LEU A 256 13.56 -4.90 -2.90
CA LEU A 256 14.90 -4.31 -2.98
C LEU A 256 14.88 -2.78 -2.84
N GLY A 257 13.83 -2.14 -3.34
CA GLY A 257 13.73 -0.69 -3.37
C GLY A 257 13.31 -0.09 -2.04
N MET A 258 12.32 -0.66 -1.33
CA MET A 258 11.81 -0.06 -0.08
C MET A 258 12.83 0.01 1.06
N VAL A 259 13.97 -0.68 0.93
CA VAL A 259 15.09 -0.61 1.86
C VAL A 259 15.49 0.84 2.16
N TYR A 260 15.41 1.76 1.19
CA TYR A 260 15.78 3.17 1.46
C TYR A 260 14.93 3.80 2.57
N ILE A 261 13.64 3.46 2.69
CA ILE A 261 12.74 4.00 3.73
C ILE A 261 13.24 3.60 5.11
N GLN A 262 13.63 2.34 5.27
CA GLN A 262 14.17 1.82 6.52
C GLN A 262 15.50 2.50 6.88
N LEU A 263 16.33 2.82 5.90
CA LEU A 263 17.62 3.48 6.11
C LEU A 263 17.49 4.99 6.35
N MET A 264 16.31 5.59 6.20
CA MET A 264 16.12 7.02 6.38
C MET A 264 16.62 7.57 7.73
N PRO A 265 16.39 6.91 8.88
CA PRO A 265 16.93 7.39 10.15
C PRO A 265 18.47 7.43 10.15
N VAL A 266 19.12 6.44 9.52
CA VAL A 266 20.57 6.38 9.38
C VAL A 266 21.09 7.53 8.52
N PHE A 267 20.45 7.78 7.36
CA PHE A 267 20.79 8.91 6.52
C PHE A 267 20.59 10.25 7.21
N ALA A 268 19.51 10.42 7.95
CA ALA A 268 19.20 11.66 8.65
C ALA A 268 20.19 11.94 9.81
N ARG A 269 20.62 10.90 10.54
CA ARG A 269 21.55 11.03 11.67
C ARG A 269 23.01 11.11 11.21
N ASP A 270 23.48 10.14 10.43
CA ASP A 270 24.92 9.90 10.23
C ASP A 270 25.44 10.45 8.90
N VAL A 271 24.58 10.54 7.87
CA VAL A 271 25.00 11.03 6.54
C VAL A 271 24.76 12.53 6.40
N LEU A 272 23.58 13.01 6.78
CA LEU A 272 23.17 14.40 6.59
C LEU A 272 23.23 15.24 7.88
N GLY A 273 23.25 14.61 9.07
CA GLY A 273 23.34 15.33 10.35
C GLY A 273 22.15 16.27 10.64
N ILE A 274 20.96 15.95 10.14
CA ILE A 274 19.77 16.83 10.15
C ILE A 274 18.77 16.49 11.28
N GLY A 275 19.04 15.47 12.07
CA GLY A 275 18.20 15.07 13.21
C GLY A 275 16.81 14.54 12.80
N PRO A 276 15.88 14.40 13.78
CA PRO A 276 14.56 13.85 13.53
C PRO A 276 13.64 14.78 12.73
N SER A 277 13.78 16.10 12.87
CA SER A 277 13.06 17.07 12.03
C SER A 277 13.47 16.93 10.56
N GLY A 278 14.76 16.70 10.30
CA GLY A 278 15.25 16.41 8.95
C GLY A 278 14.74 15.08 8.40
N LEU A 279 14.67 14.01 9.20
CA LEU A 279 14.04 12.73 8.81
C LEU A 279 12.61 12.94 8.31
N ALA A 280 11.82 13.75 9.01
CA ALA A 280 10.47 14.09 8.60
C ALA A 280 10.41 14.88 7.28
N MET A 281 11.38 15.77 7.02
CA MET A 281 11.49 16.45 5.72
C MET A 281 11.78 15.46 4.58
N LEU A 282 12.72 14.52 4.78
CA LEU A 282 13.03 13.47 3.81
C LEU A 282 11.79 12.63 3.48
N MET A 283 11.06 12.19 4.50
CA MET A 283 9.82 11.42 4.32
C MET A 283 8.70 12.23 3.68
N SER A 284 8.59 13.53 4.00
CA SER A 284 7.62 14.43 3.39
C SER A 284 7.92 14.63 1.90
N ALA A 285 9.19 14.73 1.50
CA ALA A 285 9.57 14.82 0.10
C ALA A 285 9.12 13.59 -0.71
N VAL A 286 9.29 12.38 -0.16
CA VAL A 286 8.73 11.15 -0.76
C VAL A 286 7.22 11.26 -0.90
N GLY A 287 6.51 11.70 0.14
CA GLY A 287 5.05 11.86 0.12
C GLY A 287 4.55 12.83 -0.95
N VAL A 288 5.14 14.03 -1.03
CA VAL A 288 4.83 15.04 -2.04
C VAL A 288 5.11 14.50 -3.45
N GLY A 289 6.27 13.86 -3.63
CA GLY A 289 6.62 13.16 -4.86
C GLY A 289 5.58 12.13 -5.27
N SER A 290 5.17 11.25 -4.35
CA SER A 290 4.16 10.23 -4.59
C SER A 290 2.79 10.80 -4.95
N MET A 291 2.38 11.92 -4.35
CA MET A 291 1.14 12.60 -4.75
C MET A 291 1.22 13.11 -6.19
N ALA A 292 2.29 13.83 -6.55
CA ALA A 292 2.50 14.31 -7.91
C ALA A 292 2.57 13.15 -8.92
N GLY A 293 3.29 12.08 -8.57
CA GLY A 293 3.38 10.86 -9.35
C GLY A 293 2.03 10.16 -9.54
N ALA A 294 1.17 10.11 -8.51
CA ALA A 294 -0.16 9.53 -8.61
C ALA A 294 -1.07 10.32 -9.58
N PHE A 295 -1.04 11.66 -9.53
CA PHE A 295 -1.77 12.49 -10.50
C PHE A 295 -1.25 12.29 -11.93
N LEU A 296 0.07 12.26 -12.11
CA LEU A 296 0.67 11.99 -13.40
C LEU A 296 0.33 10.58 -13.90
N ALA A 297 0.35 9.58 -13.02
CA ALA A 297 -0.04 8.22 -13.34
C ALA A 297 -1.50 8.17 -13.79
N ALA A 298 -2.41 8.87 -13.10
CA ALA A 298 -3.82 8.97 -13.49
C ALA A 298 -3.99 9.57 -14.88
N ALA A 299 -3.25 10.64 -15.21
CA ALA A 299 -3.25 11.22 -16.56
C ALA A 299 -2.70 10.25 -17.62
N LEU A 300 -1.69 9.45 -17.27
CA LEU A 300 -1.07 8.46 -18.14
C LEU A 300 -1.84 7.13 -18.22
N SER A 301 -2.89 6.95 -17.41
CA SER A 301 -3.63 5.68 -17.29
C SER A 301 -4.31 5.25 -18.58
N ASN A 302 -4.67 6.17 -19.47
CA ASN A 302 -5.29 5.85 -20.76
C ASN A 302 -4.28 5.65 -21.89
N HIS A 303 -2.98 5.81 -21.64
CA HIS A 303 -1.97 5.71 -22.69
C HIS A 303 -1.80 4.27 -23.20
N ASP A 304 -1.64 4.06 -24.51
CA ASP A 304 -1.47 2.72 -25.10
C ASP A 304 -0.19 1.97 -24.69
N ARG A 305 0.81 2.67 -24.14
CA ARG A 305 2.15 2.12 -23.84
C ARG A 305 2.40 1.93 -22.34
N LYS A 306 1.38 1.49 -21.58
CA LYS A 306 1.44 1.27 -20.12
C LYS A 306 2.65 0.46 -19.67
N GLY A 307 2.99 -0.61 -20.41
CA GLY A 307 4.14 -1.45 -20.11
C GLY A 307 5.48 -0.71 -20.16
N ARG A 308 5.65 0.21 -21.14
CA ARG A 308 6.85 1.05 -21.23
C ARG A 308 6.92 2.08 -20.12
N ILE A 309 5.78 2.66 -19.75
CA ILE A 309 5.68 3.62 -18.65
C ILE A 309 6.03 2.92 -17.33
N LEU A 310 5.56 1.69 -17.11
CA LEU A 310 5.94 0.87 -15.97
C LEU A 310 7.46 0.65 -15.91
N VAL A 311 8.08 0.19 -17.00
CA VAL A 311 9.53 -0.05 -17.02
C VAL A 311 10.30 1.26 -16.79
N ALA A 312 9.94 2.34 -17.48
CA ALA A 312 10.62 3.64 -17.35
C ALA A 312 10.50 4.21 -15.93
N SER A 313 9.32 4.13 -15.31
CA SER A 313 9.10 4.60 -13.94
C SER A 313 9.82 3.71 -12.92
N SER A 314 9.85 2.38 -13.09
CA SER A 314 10.62 1.48 -12.23
C SER A 314 12.14 1.71 -12.33
N VAL A 315 12.66 2.02 -13.52
CA VAL A 315 14.06 2.41 -13.70
C VAL A 315 14.32 3.77 -13.04
N ALA A 316 13.46 4.77 -13.26
CA ALA A 316 13.57 6.08 -12.63
C ALA A 316 13.54 5.99 -11.10
N PHE A 317 12.76 5.07 -10.54
CA PHE A 317 12.72 4.79 -9.11
C PHE A 317 14.08 4.28 -8.60
N GLY A 318 14.66 3.26 -9.24
CA GLY A 318 15.99 2.74 -8.85
C GLY A 318 17.12 3.76 -9.03
N VAL A 319 17.10 4.53 -10.13
CA VAL A 319 18.04 5.65 -10.37
C VAL A 319 17.86 6.72 -9.30
N GLY A 320 16.63 7.07 -8.94
CA GLY A 320 16.34 8.04 -7.88
C GLY A 320 16.92 7.61 -6.53
N ILE A 321 16.84 6.32 -6.19
CA ILE A 321 17.45 5.78 -4.97
C ILE A 321 18.98 5.89 -5.04
N ALA A 322 19.58 5.56 -6.18
CA ALA A 322 21.03 5.70 -6.38
C ALA A 322 21.49 7.15 -6.25
N LEU A 323 20.74 8.11 -6.84
CA LEU A 323 21.00 9.54 -6.71
C LEU A 323 20.86 10.03 -5.26
N PHE A 324 19.84 9.54 -4.55
CA PHE A 324 19.67 9.83 -3.12
C PHE A 324 20.87 9.32 -2.30
N ALA A 325 21.35 8.11 -2.58
CA ALA A 325 22.46 7.50 -1.88
C ALA A 325 23.76 8.33 -1.95
N VAL A 326 23.99 9.02 -3.07
CA VAL A 326 25.18 9.87 -3.29
C VAL A 326 24.91 11.36 -3.07
N SER A 327 23.75 11.73 -2.54
CA SER A 327 23.37 13.14 -2.36
C SER A 327 24.20 13.80 -1.25
N PRO A 328 24.98 14.86 -1.55
CA PRO A 328 25.88 15.49 -0.58
C PRO A 328 25.17 16.52 0.32
N THR A 329 23.97 16.96 -0.06
CA THR A 329 23.24 18.02 0.65
C THR A 329 21.78 17.62 0.86
N LEU A 330 21.16 18.22 1.88
CA LEU A 330 19.73 18.03 2.16
C LEU A 330 18.86 18.37 0.94
N GLN A 331 19.15 19.45 0.22
CA GLN A 331 18.35 19.86 -0.94
C GLN A 331 18.42 18.83 -2.07
N ALA A 332 19.62 18.30 -2.36
CA ALA A 332 19.80 17.24 -3.34
C ALA A 332 19.03 15.97 -2.94
N ALA A 333 19.12 15.60 -1.65
CA ALA A 333 18.40 14.46 -1.10
C ALA A 333 16.87 14.63 -1.20
N LEU A 334 16.33 15.82 -0.89
CA LEU A 334 14.90 16.11 -1.00
C LEU A 334 14.40 16.00 -2.45
N VAL A 335 15.14 16.55 -3.42
CA VAL A 335 14.79 16.45 -4.84
C VAL A 335 14.84 14.99 -5.30
N ALA A 336 15.90 14.25 -4.96
CA ALA A 336 16.02 12.84 -5.29
C ALA A 336 14.86 12.02 -4.69
N LEU A 337 14.52 12.23 -3.42
CA LEU A 337 13.42 11.54 -2.75
C LEU A 337 12.04 11.90 -3.30
N ALA A 338 11.83 13.14 -3.74
CA ALA A 338 10.60 13.51 -4.45
C ALA A 338 10.48 12.77 -5.79
N LEU A 339 11.58 12.63 -6.53
CA LEU A 339 11.61 11.83 -7.77
C LEU A 339 11.37 10.34 -7.49
N VAL A 340 11.98 9.79 -6.44
CA VAL A 340 11.75 8.41 -5.97
C VAL A 340 10.26 8.20 -5.66
N GLY A 341 9.65 9.09 -4.87
CA GLY A 341 8.24 9.01 -4.52
C GLY A 341 7.32 9.06 -5.75
N ALA A 342 7.62 9.94 -6.71
CA ALA A 342 6.84 10.08 -7.94
C ALA A 342 6.94 8.84 -8.84
N ALA A 343 8.17 8.39 -9.08
CA ALA A 343 8.45 7.21 -9.89
C ALA A 343 7.82 5.94 -9.29
N GLN A 344 7.91 5.79 -7.95
CA GLN A 344 7.26 4.70 -7.21
C GLN A 344 5.74 4.69 -7.45
N ALA A 345 5.08 5.83 -7.31
CA ALA A 345 3.62 5.92 -7.45
C ALA A 345 3.16 5.55 -8.87
N ILE A 346 3.88 6.03 -9.89
CA ILE A 346 3.60 5.70 -11.30
C ILE A 346 3.79 4.20 -11.55
N ALA A 347 4.92 3.64 -11.12
CA ALA A 347 5.22 2.22 -11.31
C ALA A 347 4.15 1.34 -10.63
N LEU A 348 3.77 1.65 -9.40
CA LEU A 348 2.78 0.89 -8.65
C LEU A 348 1.40 0.91 -9.34
N MET A 349 0.95 2.09 -9.75
CA MET A 349 -0.37 2.25 -10.38
C MET A 349 -0.42 1.59 -11.76
N MET A 350 0.62 1.76 -12.59
CA MET A 350 0.71 1.12 -13.91
C MET A 350 0.72 -0.40 -13.77
N ASN A 351 1.48 -0.93 -12.81
CA ASN A 351 1.56 -2.37 -12.61
C ASN A 351 0.23 -2.97 -12.17
N GLN A 352 -0.44 -2.36 -11.19
CA GLN A 352 -1.79 -2.79 -10.77
C GLN A 352 -2.80 -2.69 -11.92
N THR A 353 -2.71 -1.66 -12.74
CA THR A 353 -3.60 -1.48 -13.90
C THR A 353 -3.37 -2.58 -14.94
N LEU A 354 -2.12 -2.84 -15.31
CA LEU A 354 -1.76 -3.89 -16.28
C LEU A 354 -2.18 -5.27 -15.79
N LEU A 355 -1.88 -5.60 -14.53
CA LEU A 355 -2.30 -6.84 -13.89
C LEU A 355 -3.83 -7.03 -13.94
N ASN A 356 -4.60 -5.98 -13.66
CA ASN A 356 -6.07 -6.03 -13.74
C ASN A 356 -6.62 -6.18 -15.17
N LEU A 357 -5.94 -5.61 -16.17
CA LEU A 357 -6.33 -5.66 -17.58
C LEU A 357 -6.09 -7.03 -18.22
N ILE A 358 -4.96 -7.67 -17.91
CA ILE A 358 -4.61 -8.97 -18.51
C ILE A 358 -5.20 -10.16 -17.77
N THR A 359 -5.61 -9.96 -16.52
CA THR A 359 -6.15 -11.06 -15.71
C THR A 359 -7.64 -11.21 -15.94
N PRO A 360 -8.12 -12.38 -16.39
CA PRO A 360 -9.53 -12.69 -16.53
C PRO A 360 -10.26 -12.47 -15.20
N ASN A 361 -11.52 -12.04 -15.27
CA ASN A 361 -12.32 -11.71 -14.09
C ASN A 361 -12.35 -12.85 -13.05
N GLU A 362 -12.33 -14.11 -13.50
CA GLU A 362 -12.37 -15.33 -12.67
C GLU A 362 -11.09 -15.58 -11.84
N TYR A 363 -9.95 -15.02 -12.27
CA TYR A 363 -8.65 -15.17 -11.61
C TYR A 363 -8.18 -13.87 -10.93
N ARG A 364 -8.87 -12.74 -11.16
CA ARG A 364 -8.45 -11.42 -10.65
C ARG A 364 -8.27 -11.41 -9.13
N GLY A 365 -9.22 -11.95 -8.38
CA GLY A 365 -9.12 -12.02 -6.91
C GLY A 365 -7.93 -12.86 -6.45
N ARG A 366 -7.72 -14.03 -7.07
CA ARG A 366 -6.61 -14.95 -6.75
C ARG A 366 -5.25 -14.33 -7.06
N MET A 367 -5.13 -13.69 -8.22
CA MET A 367 -3.90 -12.99 -8.63
C MET A 367 -3.59 -11.80 -7.71
N MET A 368 -4.59 -10.99 -7.36
CA MET A 368 -4.41 -9.88 -6.44
C MET A 368 -4.00 -10.33 -5.02
N SER A 369 -4.42 -11.52 -4.57
CA SER A 369 -3.91 -12.11 -3.32
C SER A 369 -2.42 -12.43 -3.38
N VAL A 370 -1.93 -12.99 -4.50
CA VAL A 370 -0.49 -13.22 -4.71
C VAL A 370 0.27 -11.89 -4.72
N TYR A 371 -0.28 -10.86 -5.37
CA TYR A 371 0.30 -9.52 -5.40
C TYR A 371 0.38 -8.87 -4.01
N MET A 372 -0.65 -9.04 -3.17
CA MET A 372 -0.63 -8.55 -1.79
C MET A 372 0.36 -9.32 -0.90
N MET A 373 0.64 -10.59 -1.20
CA MET A 373 1.63 -11.36 -0.46
C MET A 373 3.04 -10.78 -0.59
N THR A 374 3.37 -10.17 -1.73
CA THR A 374 4.64 -9.46 -1.93
C THR A 374 4.89 -8.37 -0.87
N TRP A 375 3.84 -7.63 -0.49
CA TRP A 375 3.91 -6.60 0.56
C TRP A 375 4.12 -7.19 1.95
N ASN A 376 3.65 -8.41 2.19
CA ASN A 376 3.79 -9.07 3.49
C ASN A 376 5.20 -9.66 3.70
N ILE A 377 5.92 -9.97 2.61
CA ILE A 377 7.29 -10.50 2.65
C ILE A 377 8.33 -9.37 2.79
N GLU A 378 7.99 -8.14 2.39
CA GLU A 378 8.89 -6.97 2.40
C GLU A 378 9.67 -6.77 3.72
N PRO A 379 9.05 -6.85 4.91
CA PRO A 379 9.78 -6.65 6.15
C PRO A 379 10.89 -7.67 6.41
N ALA A 380 10.83 -8.85 5.78
CA ALA A 380 11.87 -9.88 5.92
C ALA A 380 13.21 -9.43 5.31
N VAL A 381 13.20 -8.50 4.36
CA VAL A 381 14.42 -8.00 3.70
C VAL A 381 15.13 -6.93 4.54
N PHE A 382 14.42 -6.31 5.48
CA PHE A 382 14.94 -5.20 6.28
C PHE A 382 16.03 -5.60 7.27
N LEU A 383 15.94 -6.80 7.85
CA LEU A 383 16.96 -7.30 8.78
C LEU A 383 18.31 -7.54 8.09
N PRO A 384 18.41 -8.31 6.97
CA PRO A 384 19.67 -8.46 6.26
C PRO A 384 20.18 -7.15 5.64
N ALA A 385 19.30 -6.27 5.17
CA ALA A 385 19.71 -4.94 4.69
C ALA A 385 20.28 -4.06 5.82
N GLY A 386 19.71 -4.15 7.02
CA GLY A 386 20.22 -3.49 8.22
C GLY A 386 21.60 -4.01 8.63
N TRP A 387 21.80 -5.34 8.61
CA TRP A 387 23.11 -5.95 8.84
C TRP A 387 24.16 -5.52 7.82
N LEU A 388 23.78 -5.47 6.54
CA LEU A 388 24.67 -4.96 5.50
C LEU A 388 24.98 -3.48 5.73
N THR A 389 24.02 -2.69 6.20
CA THR A 389 24.22 -1.27 6.52
C THR A 389 25.19 -1.08 7.68
N ASP A 390 25.10 -1.90 8.73
CA ASP A 390 26.03 -1.83 9.87
C ASP A 390 27.46 -2.21 9.48
N THR A 391 27.65 -3.01 8.42
CA THR A 391 28.97 -3.48 7.97
C THR A 391 29.63 -2.60 6.91
N ILE A 392 28.88 -2.10 5.93
CA ILE A 392 29.43 -1.30 4.81
C ILE A 392 28.88 0.14 4.74
N GLY A 393 27.98 0.53 5.65
CA GLY A 393 27.37 1.85 5.71
C GLY A 393 26.09 2.01 4.87
N ALA A 394 25.30 3.04 5.18
CA ALA A 394 24.01 3.28 4.52
C ALA A 394 24.11 3.74 3.05
N PRO A 395 25.03 4.64 2.64
CA PRO A 395 25.15 5.06 1.25
C PRO A 395 25.45 3.90 0.28
N PRO A 396 26.42 2.99 0.55
CA PRO A 396 26.67 1.85 -0.33
C PRO A 396 25.49 0.88 -0.43
N VAL A 397 24.76 0.62 0.67
CA VAL A 397 23.59 -0.26 0.66
C VAL A 397 22.44 0.35 -0.14
N ALA A 398 22.17 1.65 0.03
CA ALA A 398 21.15 2.34 -0.77
C ALA A 398 21.52 2.37 -2.26
N LEU A 399 22.81 2.59 -2.59
CA LEU A 399 23.29 2.56 -3.97
C LEU A 399 23.15 1.15 -4.58
N LEU A 400 23.51 0.10 -3.83
CA LEU A 400 23.34 -1.30 -4.23
C LEU A 400 21.86 -1.62 -4.47
N SER A 401 20.98 -1.23 -3.53
CA SER A 401 19.52 -1.37 -3.65
C SER A 401 18.99 -0.74 -4.94
N GLY A 402 19.30 0.54 -5.19
CA GLY A 402 18.86 1.26 -6.39
C GLY A 402 19.39 0.62 -7.68
N THR A 403 20.66 0.22 -7.68
CA THR A 403 21.32 -0.41 -8.84
C THR A 403 20.72 -1.78 -9.15
N LEU A 404 20.46 -2.61 -8.13
CA LEU A 404 19.83 -3.92 -8.31
C LEU A 404 18.40 -3.80 -8.85
N VAL A 405 17.64 -2.80 -8.43
CA VAL A 405 16.32 -2.50 -9.00
C VAL A 405 16.44 -2.17 -10.49
N VAL A 406 17.35 -1.26 -10.87
CA VAL A 406 17.57 -0.88 -12.27
C VAL A 406 17.97 -2.10 -13.12
N ILE A 407 19.00 -2.84 -12.70
CA ILE A 407 19.51 -4.00 -13.43
C ILE A 407 18.39 -5.03 -13.62
N THR A 408 17.69 -5.37 -12.55
CA THR A 408 16.68 -6.43 -12.59
C THR A 408 15.49 -6.02 -13.47
N VAL A 409 15.02 -4.77 -13.36
CA VAL A 409 13.94 -4.26 -14.22
C VAL A 409 14.37 -4.25 -15.68
N LEU A 410 15.59 -3.83 -16.01
CA LEU A 410 16.10 -3.83 -17.39
C LEU A 410 16.28 -5.25 -17.96
N VAL A 411 16.79 -6.19 -17.16
CA VAL A 411 16.92 -7.60 -17.56
C VAL A 411 15.54 -8.20 -17.85
N ILE A 412 14.55 -7.95 -16.99
CA ILE A 412 13.19 -8.45 -17.22
C ILE A 412 12.55 -7.77 -18.43
N ALA A 413 12.73 -6.46 -18.56
CA ALA A 413 12.25 -5.68 -19.70
C ALA A 413 12.79 -6.21 -21.04
N THR A 414 14.06 -6.60 -21.09
CA THR A 414 14.69 -7.14 -22.31
C THR A 414 14.31 -8.60 -22.59
N ARG A 415 14.14 -9.42 -21.54
CA ARG A 415 13.79 -10.85 -21.66
C ARG A 415 12.30 -11.09 -21.91
N LEU A 416 11.43 -10.22 -21.42
CA LEU A 416 9.97 -10.31 -21.54
C LEU A 416 9.44 -9.13 -22.35
N ARG A 417 9.73 -9.13 -23.67
CA ARG A 417 9.22 -8.12 -24.62
C ARG A 417 7.69 -8.00 -24.58
N GLU A 418 7.00 -9.08 -24.23
CA GLU A 418 5.56 -9.13 -23.99
C GLU A 418 5.07 -8.05 -23.01
N ILE A 419 5.89 -7.64 -22.01
CA ILE A 419 5.54 -6.57 -21.07
C ILE A 419 5.39 -5.22 -21.78
N HIS A 420 6.17 -4.96 -22.83
CA HIS A 420 6.12 -3.72 -23.61
C HIS A 420 4.94 -3.68 -24.58
N GLU A 421 4.43 -4.85 -24.95
CA GLU A 421 3.43 -5.05 -25.98
C GLU A 421 2.05 -5.38 -25.43
N VAL A 422 1.88 -5.37 -24.10
CA VAL A 422 0.56 -5.47 -23.44
C VAL A 422 -0.29 -4.27 -23.86
N ARG A 423 -0.97 -4.41 -24.99
CA ARG A 423 -2.03 -3.53 -25.42
C ARG A 423 -3.28 -3.96 -24.67
N PRO A 424 -4.05 -3.03 -24.06
CA PRO A 424 -5.40 -3.37 -23.64
C PRO A 424 -6.10 -3.97 -24.86
N ALA A 425 -6.64 -5.19 -24.74
CA ALA A 425 -7.48 -5.76 -25.78
C ALA A 425 -8.56 -4.71 -26.07
N THR A 426 -8.52 -4.12 -27.26
CA THR A 426 -9.49 -3.13 -27.66
C THR A 426 -10.86 -3.78 -27.52
N ALA A 427 -11.69 -3.25 -26.65
CA ALA A 427 -13.10 -3.63 -26.49
C ALA A 427 -13.91 -3.50 -27.81
N SER A 428 -13.27 -3.05 -28.90
CA SER A 428 -13.84 -2.94 -30.24
C SER A 428 -13.93 -4.27 -31.01
N ALA A 429 -13.32 -5.37 -30.56
CA ALA A 429 -13.45 -6.66 -31.25
C ALA A 429 -14.57 -7.55 -30.69
N ALA A 430 -15.21 -7.19 -29.57
CA ALA A 430 -16.24 -8.00 -28.91
C ALA A 430 -17.69 -7.52 -29.18
N VAL A 431 -17.89 -6.52 -30.04
CA VAL A 431 -19.23 -6.04 -30.46
C VAL A 431 -19.59 -6.49 -31.89
N GLY A 432 -18.66 -7.09 -32.64
CA GLY A 432 -18.94 -7.74 -33.93
C GLY A 432 -18.92 -9.26 -33.80
N HIS A 433 -20.07 -9.90 -33.99
CA HIS A 433 -20.33 -11.35 -33.90
C HIS A 433 -20.56 -11.96 -32.51
N ARG A 434 -21.74 -11.65 -31.95
CA ARG A 434 -22.58 -12.70 -31.37
C ARG A 434 -23.41 -13.29 -32.51
N ASP A 435 -22.92 -14.36 -33.13
CA ASP A 435 -23.70 -15.37 -33.88
C ASP A 435 -22.72 -16.31 -34.58
N SER A 436 -22.11 -17.22 -33.82
CA SER A 436 -21.55 -18.48 -34.33
C SER A 436 -21.25 -19.40 -33.13
N PRO A 437 -21.65 -20.69 -33.17
CA PRO A 437 -21.40 -21.63 -32.08
C PRO A 437 -19.92 -22.03 -32.01
N ALA A 438 -19.45 -22.25 -30.78
CA ALA A 438 -18.07 -22.55 -30.43
C ALA A 438 -17.46 -23.73 -31.23
N PRO A 439 -16.17 -23.68 -31.60
CA PRO A 439 -15.52 -24.86 -32.18
C PRO A 439 -15.21 -25.87 -31.08
N ALA A 440 -15.70 -27.09 -31.30
CA ALA A 440 -15.39 -28.26 -30.50
C ALA A 440 -13.89 -28.58 -30.53
N LEU A 441 -13.38 -29.02 -29.39
CA LEU A 441 -12.04 -29.58 -29.20
C LEU A 441 -11.79 -30.74 -30.17
N ALA A 442 -10.91 -30.55 -31.15
CA ALA A 442 -10.38 -31.65 -31.96
C ALA A 442 -9.15 -32.25 -31.24
N VAL A 443 -9.37 -33.39 -30.60
CA VAL A 443 -8.32 -34.29 -30.14
C VAL A 443 -7.62 -34.86 -31.37
N ARG A 444 -6.31 -34.62 -31.46
CA ARG A 444 -5.45 -35.11 -32.54
C ARG A 444 -5.09 -36.56 -32.21
N ASP A 445 -5.85 -37.51 -32.76
CA ASP A 445 -5.51 -38.93 -32.67
C ASP A 445 -4.63 -39.34 -33.87
N SER A 446 -3.58 -40.10 -33.56
CA SER A 446 -2.51 -40.49 -34.47
C SER A 446 -2.97 -41.63 -35.38
N GLY A 447 -3.07 -41.36 -36.69
CA GLY A 447 -3.33 -42.39 -37.70
C GLY A 447 -2.14 -43.34 -37.86
N ARG A 448 -2.33 -44.60 -37.46
CA ARG A 448 -1.67 -45.77 -38.05
C ARG A 448 -2.60 -46.29 -39.16
N GLY A 449 -2.12 -46.28 -40.39
CA GLY A 449 -2.72 -47.05 -41.48
C GLY A 449 -2.12 -48.45 -41.51
N ALA A 450 -2.97 -49.45 -41.74
CA ALA A 450 -2.72 -50.62 -42.60
C ALA A 450 -3.93 -51.59 -42.50
N ASP A 451 -4.78 -51.52 -43.51
CA ASP A 451 -5.36 -52.63 -44.30
C ASP A 451 -5.41 -54.04 -43.69
N HIS A 452 -6.61 -54.64 -43.61
CA HIS A 452 -7.07 -55.69 -44.54
C HIS A 452 -8.43 -56.29 -44.10
N GLU A 453 -9.38 -56.24 -45.05
CA GLU A 453 -10.30 -57.29 -45.50
C GLU A 453 -11.11 -58.24 -44.57
N LEU A 454 -12.43 -58.20 -44.84
CA LEU A 454 -13.36 -59.30 -45.15
C LEU A 454 -13.92 -60.24 -44.04
N LEU A 455 -15.25 -60.16 -43.92
CA LEU A 455 -16.25 -61.24 -43.86
C LEU A 455 -15.94 -62.49 -43.00
N SER A 456 -16.55 -62.57 -41.81
CA SER A 456 -17.54 -63.58 -41.38
C SER A 456 -17.84 -63.47 -39.90
#